data_AF-A0A258CQ62-F1
#
_entry.id   AF-A0A258CQ62-F1
#
_cell.length_a   1.000
_cell.length_b   1.000
_cell.length_c   1.000
_cell.angle_alpha   90.00
_cell.angle_beta   90.00
_cell.angle_gamma   90.00
#
_symmetry.space_group_name_H-M   'P 1'
#
loop_
_entity.id
_entity.type
_entity.pdbx_description
1 polymer ?
#
loop_
_entity_poly.entity_id
_entity_poly.type
_entity_poly.pdbx_seq_one_letter_code
_entity_poly.pdbx_strand_id
1 'polypeptide(L)'
;DHLVAPANGEAVLAQWRQLHGLAESPSETLSIGLHQRRVWRDGTGMARIEAFTVAGLGHGAPIDGGDGIGVPGPHMLQAGISSTRHIATFWQITDAVAAVARAPGAEASAARSRPAETARPLPPQPVASGPGQVIADALRAAGLMR
;
A
#
# COMPACT_ATOMS: atom_id res chain seq x y z
N ASP A 1 -0.82 -5.35 -11.62
CA ASP A 1 0.08 -4.21 -11.36
C ASP A 1 1.40 -4.45 -12.08
N HIS A 2 1.89 -3.44 -12.81
CA HIS A 2 3.11 -3.47 -13.62
C HIS A 2 4.27 -2.66 -13.00
N LEU A 3 4.00 -1.88 -11.95
CA LEU A 3 5.03 -1.17 -11.17
C LEU A 3 5.49 -2.04 -10.00
N VAL A 4 4.55 -2.70 -9.33
CA VAL A 4 4.83 -3.61 -8.21
C VAL A 4 4.21 -4.96 -8.49
N ALA A 5 5.02 -6.02 -8.45
CA ALA A 5 4.52 -7.36 -8.69
C ALA A 5 3.50 -7.77 -7.61
N PRO A 6 2.32 -8.33 -7.96
CA PRO A 6 1.33 -8.81 -6.99
C PRO A 6 1.89 -9.83 -5.98
N ALA A 7 2.92 -10.59 -6.36
CA ALA A 7 3.63 -11.52 -5.49
C ALA A 7 4.21 -10.86 -4.22
N ASN A 8 4.53 -9.55 -4.28
CA ASN A 8 4.99 -8.81 -3.10
C ASN A 8 3.90 -8.74 -2.01
N GLY A 9 2.62 -8.65 -2.41
CA GLY A 9 1.49 -8.68 -1.47
C GLY A 9 1.37 -10.03 -0.76
N GLU A 10 1.53 -11.14 -1.48
CA GLU A 10 1.53 -12.49 -0.89
C GLU A 10 2.74 -12.70 0.03
N ALA A 11 3.91 -12.14 -0.31
CA ALA A 11 5.10 -12.20 0.55
C ALA A 11 4.90 -11.44 1.86
N VAL A 12 4.33 -10.22 1.82
CA VAL A 12 3.98 -9.44 3.01
C VAL A 12 2.96 -10.19 3.86
N LEU A 13 1.91 -10.74 3.23
CA LEU A 13 0.92 -11.57 3.91
C LEU A 13 1.58 -12.75 4.63
N ALA A 14 2.48 -13.48 3.98
CA ALA A 14 3.19 -14.61 4.58
C ALA A 14 4.00 -14.20 5.81
N GLN A 15 4.72 -13.07 5.75
CA GLN A 15 5.50 -12.54 6.87
C GLN A 15 4.61 -12.21 8.07
N TRP A 16 3.51 -11.49 7.86
CA TRP A 16 2.57 -11.14 8.93
C TRP A 16 1.88 -12.37 9.52
N ARG A 17 1.48 -13.35 8.68
CA ARG A 17 0.89 -14.60 9.18
C ARG A 17 1.87 -15.34 10.08
N GLN A 18 3.13 -15.44 9.67
CA GLN A 18 4.17 -16.09 10.46
C GLN A 18 4.39 -15.38 11.79
N LEU A 19 4.46 -14.04 11.78
CA LEU A 19 4.58 -13.23 12.99
C LEU A 19 3.44 -13.49 13.99
N HIS A 20 2.21 -13.63 13.49
CA HIS A 20 1.03 -13.88 14.31
C HIS A 20 0.76 -15.37 14.61
N GLY A 21 1.57 -16.30 14.08
CA GLY A 21 1.34 -17.74 14.25
C GLY A 21 0.04 -18.24 13.61
N LEU A 22 -0.37 -17.66 12.48
CA LEU A 22 -1.63 -17.96 11.81
C LEU A 22 -1.49 -19.10 10.78
N ALA A 23 -2.60 -19.79 10.51
CA ALA A 23 -2.67 -20.87 9.52
C ALA A 23 -2.30 -20.40 8.10
N GLU A 24 -1.90 -21.35 7.25
CA GLU A 24 -1.57 -21.10 5.84
C GLU A 24 -2.80 -20.64 5.04
N SER A 25 -3.87 -21.42 5.08
CA SER A 25 -5.14 -21.06 4.46
C SER A 25 -5.89 -19.99 5.28
N PRO A 26 -6.61 -19.07 4.62
CA PRO A 26 -7.48 -18.14 5.33
C PRO A 26 -8.60 -18.87 6.07
N SER A 27 -9.04 -18.31 7.18
CA SER A 27 -10.22 -18.76 7.93
C SER A 27 -11.51 -18.47 7.16
N GLU A 28 -11.49 -17.44 6.31
CA GLU A 28 -12.66 -16.98 5.57
C GLU A 28 -12.22 -16.35 4.24
N THR A 29 -12.95 -16.63 3.17
CA THR A 29 -12.78 -15.97 1.87
C THR A 29 -14.14 -15.47 1.40
N LEU A 30 -14.23 -14.18 1.08
CA LEU A 30 -15.45 -13.47 0.72
C LEU A 30 -15.28 -12.84 -0.65
N SER A 31 -16.34 -12.89 -1.46
CA SER A 31 -16.45 -12.13 -2.70
C SER A 31 -17.12 -10.79 -2.43
N ILE A 32 -16.56 -9.72 -3.00
CA ILE A 32 -17.09 -8.35 -2.92
C ILE A 32 -17.21 -7.85 -4.36
N GLY A 33 -18.35 -8.13 -4.98
CA GLY A 33 -18.50 -7.95 -6.42
C GLY A 33 -17.46 -8.78 -7.18
N LEU A 34 -16.58 -8.11 -7.91
CA LEU A 34 -15.47 -8.73 -8.66
C LEU A 34 -14.18 -8.88 -7.84
N HIS A 35 -14.16 -8.38 -6.61
CA HIS A 35 -12.99 -8.42 -5.73
C HIS A 35 -13.09 -9.58 -4.74
N GLN A 36 -11.96 -9.94 -4.15
CA GLN A 36 -11.88 -10.97 -3.13
C GLN A 36 -11.27 -10.41 -1.86
N ARG A 37 -11.81 -10.81 -0.71
CA ARG A 37 -11.24 -10.58 0.63
C ARG A 37 -10.95 -11.92 1.28
N ARG A 38 -9.74 -12.10 1.78
CA ARG A 38 -9.32 -13.25 2.60
C ARG A 38 -9.03 -12.78 4.01
N VAL A 39 -9.43 -13.54 5.03
CA VAL A 39 -9.27 -13.19 6.45
C VAL A 39 -8.62 -14.35 7.20
N TRP A 40 -7.67 -14.03 8.08
CA TRP A 40 -7.05 -14.97 9.02
C TRP A 40 -7.39 -14.55 10.44
N ARG A 41 -7.94 -15.51 11.19
CA ARG A 41 -8.30 -15.35 12.61
C ARG A 41 -7.35 -16.15 13.49
N ASP A 42 -7.07 -15.65 14.68
CA ASP A 42 -6.32 -16.39 15.69
C ASP A 42 -7.19 -17.42 16.43
N GLY A 43 -6.61 -18.13 17.40
CA GLY A 43 -7.33 -19.12 18.20
C GLY A 43 -8.49 -18.57 19.05
N THR A 44 -8.60 -17.25 19.20
CA THR A 44 -9.73 -16.59 19.88
C THR A 44 -10.85 -16.19 18.92
N GLY A 45 -10.65 -16.38 17.61
CA GLY A 45 -11.57 -15.93 16.55
C GLY A 45 -11.37 -14.47 16.13
N MET A 46 -10.40 -13.76 16.73
CA MET A 46 -10.09 -12.38 16.38
C MET A 46 -9.41 -12.32 15.02
N ALA A 47 -9.92 -11.48 14.11
CA ALA A 47 -9.27 -11.26 12.82
C ALA A 47 -7.96 -10.51 13.04
N ARG A 48 -6.84 -11.11 12.60
CA ARG A 48 -5.50 -10.51 12.72
C ARG A 48 -4.99 -9.98 11.40
N ILE A 49 -5.42 -10.57 10.29
CA ILE A 49 -5.04 -10.14 8.95
C ILE A 49 -6.26 -10.23 8.04
N GLU A 50 -6.40 -9.23 7.17
CA GLU A 50 -7.20 -9.31 5.96
C GLU A 50 -6.35 -8.96 4.73
N ALA A 51 -6.63 -9.60 3.61
CA ALA A 51 -5.97 -9.35 2.33
C ALA A 51 -7.02 -9.23 1.23
N PHE A 52 -6.87 -8.21 0.38
CA PHE A 52 -7.78 -7.96 -0.73
C PHE A 52 -7.08 -8.17 -2.08
N THR A 53 -7.77 -8.84 -2.99
CA THR A 53 -7.43 -8.89 -4.41
C THR A 53 -8.43 -8.03 -5.16
N VAL A 54 -7.98 -6.90 -5.69
CA VAL A 54 -8.83 -5.94 -6.42
C VAL A 54 -8.67 -6.18 -7.92
N ALA A 55 -9.64 -6.89 -8.50
CA ALA A 55 -9.68 -7.17 -9.94
C ALA A 55 -9.53 -5.91 -10.79
N GLY A 56 -8.66 -5.96 -11.80
CA GLY A 56 -8.46 -4.88 -12.77
C GLY A 56 -7.68 -3.66 -12.25
N LEU A 57 -7.24 -3.64 -10.99
CA LEU A 57 -6.57 -2.48 -10.42
C LEU A 57 -5.11 -2.35 -10.92
N GLY A 58 -4.77 -1.15 -11.38
CA GLY A 58 -3.38 -0.72 -11.58
C GLY A 58 -2.67 -0.40 -10.25
N HIS A 59 -1.55 0.31 -10.31
CA HIS A 59 -0.85 0.73 -9.09
C HIS A 59 -1.52 1.96 -8.47
N GLY A 60 -2.23 1.75 -7.35
CA GLY A 60 -2.89 2.83 -6.60
C GLY A 60 -3.84 2.33 -5.51
N ALA A 61 -4.41 3.26 -4.77
CA ALA A 61 -5.44 3.02 -3.76
C ALA A 61 -6.82 2.93 -4.43
N PRO A 62 -7.60 1.87 -4.19
CA PRO A 62 -8.95 1.75 -4.71
C PRO A 62 -9.90 2.65 -3.92
N ILE A 63 -10.71 3.42 -4.65
CA ILE A 63 -11.78 4.26 -4.11
C ILE A 63 -13.14 3.83 -4.68
N ASP A 64 -14.19 4.20 -3.96
CA ASP A 64 -15.58 4.09 -4.40
C ASP A 64 -16.18 5.49 -4.48
N GLY A 65 -16.44 5.98 -5.69
CA GLY A 65 -16.95 7.34 -5.90
C GLY A 65 -18.32 7.59 -5.29
N GLY A 66 -19.07 6.53 -4.98
CA GLY A 66 -20.39 6.65 -4.36
C GLY A 66 -20.37 6.82 -2.85
N ASP A 67 -19.23 6.64 -2.18
CA ASP A 67 -19.18 6.50 -0.72
C ASP A 67 -18.80 7.80 0.03
N GLY A 68 -18.49 8.87 -0.71
CA GLY A 68 -18.09 10.17 -0.19
C GLY A 68 -16.68 10.22 0.39
N ILE A 69 -15.86 9.18 0.22
CA ILE A 69 -14.53 9.04 0.83
C ILE A 69 -13.47 8.96 -0.27
N GLY A 70 -12.72 10.05 -0.41
CA GLY A 70 -11.67 10.18 -1.42
C GLY A 70 -12.18 10.71 -2.76
N VAL A 71 -11.25 11.20 -3.57
CA VAL A 71 -11.52 11.80 -4.88
C VAL A 71 -10.58 11.13 -5.90
N PRO A 72 -11.07 10.79 -7.11
CA PRO A 72 -10.21 10.26 -8.16
C PRO A 72 -9.04 11.19 -8.47
N GLY A 73 -7.86 10.62 -8.68
CA GLY A 73 -6.64 11.37 -8.94
C GLY A 73 -5.45 10.45 -9.20
N PRO A 74 -4.23 11.00 -9.35
CA PRO A 74 -3.03 10.19 -9.50
C PRO A 74 -2.92 9.17 -8.37
N HIS A 75 -2.91 7.87 -8.70
CA HIS A 75 -2.89 6.75 -7.76
C HIS A 75 -4.12 6.59 -6.85
N MET A 76 -5.21 7.35 -7.07
CA MET A 76 -6.51 7.16 -6.40
C MET A 76 -7.52 6.71 -7.46
N LEU A 77 -7.74 5.41 -7.53
CA LEU A 77 -8.33 4.74 -8.69
C LEU A 77 -9.76 4.28 -8.38
N GLN A 78 -10.72 4.67 -9.23
CA GLN A 78 -12.09 4.18 -9.11
C GLN A 78 -12.13 2.68 -9.38
N ALA A 79 -12.51 1.94 -8.35
CA ALA A 79 -12.54 0.48 -8.36
C ALA A 79 -13.90 -0.09 -7.93
N GLY A 80 -14.81 0.75 -7.42
CA GLY A 80 -16.07 0.28 -6.82
C GLY A 80 -15.86 -0.40 -5.46
N ILE A 81 -14.71 -0.15 -4.82
CA ILE A 81 -14.39 -0.60 -3.46
C ILE A 81 -13.53 0.46 -2.79
N SER A 82 -13.86 0.79 -1.54
CA SER A 82 -13.18 1.85 -0.77
C SER A 82 -12.17 1.27 0.20
N SER A 83 -10.87 1.37 -0.10
CA SER A 83 -9.83 0.89 0.81
C SER A 83 -9.93 1.54 2.18
N THR A 84 -10.19 2.84 2.23
CA THR A 84 -10.29 3.61 3.48
C THR A 84 -11.40 3.09 4.37
N ARG A 85 -12.59 2.82 3.81
CA ARG A 85 -13.71 2.27 4.57
C ARG A 85 -13.41 0.86 5.08
N HIS A 86 -12.83 -0.01 4.25
CA HIS A 86 -12.49 -1.36 4.66
C HIS A 86 -11.43 -1.39 5.77
N ILE A 87 -10.34 -0.63 5.61
CA ILE A 87 -9.28 -0.51 6.61
C ILE A 87 -9.86 0.02 7.93
N ALA A 88 -10.67 1.07 7.88
CA ALA A 88 -11.25 1.63 9.10
C ALA A 88 -12.20 0.66 9.82
N THR A 89 -13.00 -0.11 9.06
CA THR A 89 -13.85 -1.17 9.62
C THR A 89 -13.01 -2.26 10.29
N PHE A 90 -11.93 -2.70 9.66
CA PHE A 90 -11.06 -3.75 10.22
C PHE A 90 -10.42 -3.32 11.55
N TRP A 91 -9.94 -2.08 11.62
CA TRP A 91 -9.35 -1.52 12.84
C TRP A 91 -10.36 -0.94 13.82
N GLN A 92 -11.67 -1.03 13.52
CA GLN A 92 -12.75 -0.51 14.36
C GLN A 92 -12.65 1.01 14.63
N ILE A 93 -12.20 1.77 13.63
CA ILE A 93 -12.07 3.24 13.66
C ILE A 93 -13.05 3.94 12.70
N THR A 94 -14.24 3.38 12.52
CA THR A 94 -15.23 3.80 11.52
C THR A 94 -15.78 5.21 11.74
N ASP A 95 -15.86 5.68 12.99
CA ASP A 95 -16.42 7.00 13.31
C ASP A 95 -15.59 8.14 12.71
N ALA A 96 -14.27 7.98 12.67
CA ALA A 96 -13.36 8.94 12.03
C ALA A 96 -13.62 9.04 10.52
N VAL A 97 -13.91 7.91 9.86
CA VAL A 97 -14.21 7.87 8.43
C VAL A 97 -15.60 8.43 8.13
N ALA A 98 -16.60 8.17 8.99
CA ALA A 98 -17.93 8.75 8.86
C ALA A 98 -17.90 10.28 8.97
N ALA A 99 -17.04 10.83 9.83
CA ALA A 99 -16.84 12.28 9.91
C ALA A 99 -16.25 12.87 8.62
N VAL A 100 -15.27 12.19 8.01
CA VAL A 100 -14.67 12.61 6.73
C VAL A 100 -15.69 12.57 5.59
N ALA A 101 -16.50 11.50 5.50
CA ALA A 101 -17.53 11.37 4.47
C ALA A 101 -18.62 12.44 4.55
N ARG A 102 -18.87 12.99 5.75
CA ARG A 102 -19.88 14.02 6.02
C ARG A 102 -19.34 15.44 5.92
N ALA A 103 -18.03 15.63 5.88
CA ALA A 103 -17.45 16.95 5.75
C ALA A 103 -17.85 17.54 4.38
N PRO A 104 -18.39 18.77 4.33
CA PRO A 104 -18.65 19.43 3.06
C PRO A 104 -17.35 19.50 2.27
N GLY A 105 -17.44 19.17 0.97
CA GLY A 105 -16.33 18.82 0.10
C GLY A 105 -15.09 19.68 0.34
N ALA A 106 -13.96 19.01 0.59
CA ALA A 106 -12.65 19.63 0.48
C ALA A 106 -12.38 19.97 -0.99
N GLU A 107 -13.10 20.95 -1.52
CA GLU A 107 -12.61 21.73 -2.64
C GLU A 107 -11.26 22.31 -2.21
N ALA A 108 -10.21 21.86 -2.90
CA ALA A 108 -8.87 22.42 -2.85
C ALA A 108 -8.13 22.36 -1.49
N SER A 109 -7.73 21.15 -1.05
CA SER A 109 -6.38 21.01 -0.47
C SER A 109 -5.30 20.95 -1.56
N ALA A 110 -5.49 21.71 -2.64
CA ALA A 110 -4.47 22.02 -3.64
C ALA A 110 -3.71 23.32 -3.30
N ALA A 111 -4.07 24.01 -2.20
CA ALA A 111 -3.52 25.32 -1.83
C ALA A 111 -2.69 25.33 -0.54
N ARG A 112 -1.99 24.23 -0.22
CA ARG A 112 -0.77 24.31 0.60
C ARG A 112 0.44 23.84 -0.19
N SER A 113 0.56 24.39 -1.40
CA SER A 113 1.89 24.65 -1.95
C SER A 113 2.60 25.54 -0.93
N ARG A 114 3.56 24.98 -0.18
CA ARG A 114 4.56 25.81 0.48
C ARG A 114 5.11 26.77 -0.58
N PRO A 115 5.32 28.07 -0.29
CA PRO A 115 6.15 28.88 -1.15
C PRO A 115 7.43 28.09 -1.39
N ALA A 116 7.87 27.99 -2.65
CA ALA A 116 9.16 27.44 -2.98
C ALA A 116 10.22 28.24 -2.22
N GLU A 117 10.61 27.74 -1.06
CA GLU A 117 11.82 28.17 -0.38
C GLU A 117 12.93 27.85 -1.38
N THR A 118 13.53 28.90 -1.92
CA THR A 118 14.60 28.84 -2.88
C THR A 118 15.62 27.84 -2.38
N ALA A 119 15.63 26.66 -3.01
CA ALA A 119 16.52 25.58 -2.64
C ALA A 119 17.95 26.10 -2.78
N ARG A 120 18.58 26.35 -1.63
CA ARG A 120 20.01 26.59 -1.54
C ARG A 120 20.68 25.35 -2.17
N PRO A 121 21.61 25.50 -3.13
CA PRO A 121 22.20 24.34 -3.78
C PRO A 121 22.82 23.43 -2.72
N LEU A 122 22.38 22.18 -2.67
CA LEU A 122 23.06 21.13 -1.92
C LEU A 122 24.48 20.99 -2.50
N PRO A 123 25.52 20.84 -1.65
CA PRO A 123 26.84 20.47 -2.16
C PRO A 123 26.73 19.17 -2.96
N PRO A 124 27.54 18.99 -4.03
CA PRO A 124 27.50 17.77 -4.81
C PRO A 124 27.76 16.58 -3.88
N GLN A 125 26.75 15.74 -3.74
CA GLN A 125 26.90 14.44 -3.08
C GLN A 125 27.87 13.62 -3.95
N PRO A 126 28.89 12.96 -3.37
CA PRO A 126 29.70 12.04 -4.13
C PRO A 126 28.76 10.99 -4.72
N VAL A 127 28.90 10.76 -6.03
CA VAL A 127 28.17 9.72 -6.75
C VAL A 127 28.42 8.40 -6.04
N ALA A 128 27.44 7.95 -5.25
CA ALA A 128 27.49 6.66 -4.61
C ALA A 128 27.57 5.64 -5.73
N SER A 129 28.72 4.97 -5.85
CA SER A 129 28.92 3.90 -6.80
C SER A 129 27.86 2.85 -6.51
N GLY A 130 26.99 2.60 -7.49
CA GLY A 130 25.88 1.67 -7.32
C GLY A 130 26.38 0.30 -6.85
N PRO A 131 25.54 -0.52 -6.21
CA PRO A 131 25.95 -1.80 -5.63
C PRO A 131 26.69 -2.70 -6.63
N GLY A 132 26.37 -2.61 -7.93
CA GLY A 132 27.10 -3.32 -8.99
C GLY A 132 28.58 -2.97 -9.10
N GLN A 133 28.96 -1.72 -8.82
CA GLN A 133 30.35 -1.27 -8.89
C GLN A 133 31.14 -1.69 -7.66
N VAL A 134 30.51 -1.67 -6.48
CA VAL A 134 31.07 -2.25 -5.24
C VAL A 134 31.32 -3.75 -5.41
N ILE A 135 30.37 -4.48 -6.02
CA ILE A 135 30.51 -5.91 -6.33
C ILE A 135 31.65 -6.12 -7.33
N ALA A 136 31.72 -5.32 -8.40
CA ALA A 136 32.77 -5.45 -9.40
C ALA A 136 34.17 -5.20 -8.83
N ASP A 137 34.31 -4.20 -7.96
CA ASP A 137 35.60 -3.86 -7.33
C ASP A 137 36.02 -4.93 -6.32
N ALA A 138 35.09 -5.47 -5.53
CA ALA A 138 35.37 -6.60 -4.65
C ALA A 138 35.83 -7.84 -5.41
N LEU A 139 35.18 -8.15 -6.55
CA LEU A 139 35.56 -9.28 -7.39
C LEU A 139 36.91 -9.07 -8.08
N ARG A 140 37.23 -7.85 -8.51
CA ARG A 140 38.54 -7.52 -9.10
C ARG A 140 39.67 -7.58 -8.06
N ALA A 141 39.44 -7.05 -6.86
CA ALA A 141 40.39 -7.14 -5.75
C ALA A 141 40.67 -8.58 -5.32
N ALA A 142 39.66 -9.46 -5.41
CA ALA A 142 39.79 -10.89 -5.17
C ALA A 142 40.40 -11.68 -6.35
N GLY A 143 40.73 -11.03 -7.48
CA GLY A 143 41.29 -11.68 -8.66
C GLY A 143 40.28 -12.53 -9.45
N LEU A 144 38.98 -12.36 -9.20
CA LEU A 144 37.89 -13.15 -9.79
C LEU A 144 37.31 -12.52 -11.07
N MET A 145 37.69 -11.27 -11.38
CA MET A 145 37.41 -10.61 -12.65
C MET A 145 38.67 -9.90 -13.15
N ARG A 146 38.90 -9.93 -14.47
CA ARG A 146 39.91 -9.11 -15.15
C ARG A 146 39.25 -7.86 -15.73
#